data_AF-D9VMS6-F1
#
_entry.id   AF-D9VMS6-F1
#
_cell.length_a   1.000
_cell.length_b   1.000
_cell.length_c   1.000
_cell.angle_alpha   90.00
_cell.angle_beta   90.00
_cell.angle_gamma   90.00
#
_symmetry.space_group_name_H-M   'P 1'
#
loop_
_entity.id
_entity.type
_entity.pdbx_description
1 polymer ?
#
loop_
_entity_poly.entity_id
_entity_poly.type
_entity_poly.pdbx_seq_one_letter_code
_entity_poly.pdbx_strand_id
1 'polypeptide(L)'
;MTCPIDHPGPAPLALDPFVTDLDAESAALRAAGPLARVVLPGGVAVYAVTHHAEARKLLTDPRVVKDINVWGAWQRGEIPLDWPLIGLANPGRSMLTVDGDEHRRLRTLVAQALTARRVEKLRAGIEALTTRSLDALAALPAGGAGRPQGALRLPA
;
A
#
# COMPACT_ATOMS: atom_id res chain seq x y z
N MET A 1 -16.62 21.04 9.21
CA MET A 1 -15.67 21.61 10.18
C MET A 1 -14.36 21.84 9.46
N THR A 2 -13.96 23.11 9.29
CA THR A 2 -12.65 23.50 8.76
C THR A 2 -11.59 23.18 9.81
N CYS A 3 -10.49 22.55 9.39
CA CYS A 3 -9.33 22.35 10.26
C CYS A 3 -8.84 23.74 10.73
N PRO A 4 -8.77 24.03 12.04
CA PRO A 4 -8.45 25.37 12.55
C PRO A 4 -6.97 25.77 12.39
N ILE A 5 -6.19 24.98 11.65
CA ILE A 5 -4.79 25.27 11.38
C ILE A 5 -4.62 25.52 9.88
N ASP A 6 -4.63 26.80 9.52
CA ASP A 6 -4.04 27.25 8.25
C ASP A 6 -2.52 27.05 8.36
N HIS A 7 -2.03 25.96 7.77
CA HIS A 7 -0.61 25.80 7.52
C HIS A 7 -0.31 26.35 6.12
N PRO A 8 0.31 27.55 5.99
CA PRO A 8 0.96 27.95 4.75
C PRO A 8 2.23 27.08 4.60
N GLY A 9 2.02 25.78 4.39
CA GLY A 9 3.08 24.83 4.11
C GLY A 9 3.57 25.01 2.66
N PRO A 10 4.74 24.45 2.34
CA PRO A 10 5.25 24.40 0.97
C PRO A 10 4.19 23.86 0.00
N ALA A 11 4.33 24.24 -1.28
CA ALA A 11 3.45 23.80 -2.34
C ALA A 11 3.32 22.26 -2.32
N PRO A 12 2.11 21.70 -2.57
CA PRO A 12 1.93 20.25 -2.60
C PRO A 12 2.83 19.59 -3.65
N LEU A 13 3.47 18.48 -3.28
CA LEU A 13 4.24 17.65 -4.20
C LEU A 13 3.28 16.73 -4.97
N ALA A 14 3.24 16.85 -6.30
CA ALA A 14 2.46 15.93 -7.13
C ALA A 14 3.23 14.61 -7.32
N LEU A 15 2.61 13.48 -7.00
CA LEU A 15 3.22 12.17 -7.24
C LEU A 15 3.11 11.79 -8.71
N ASP A 16 4.22 11.37 -9.30
CA ASP A 16 4.30 11.03 -10.71
C ASP A 16 3.55 9.71 -11.01
N PRO A 17 2.46 9.74 -11.81
CA PRO A 17 1.75 8.51 -12.19
C PRO A 17 2.59 7.52 -13.00
N PHE A 18 3.69 7.97 -13.62
CA PHE A 18 4.57 7.13 -14.43
C PHE A 18 5.83 6.67 -13.68
N VAL A 19 6.05 7.16 -12.45
CA VAL A 19 7.20 6.79 -11.61
C VAL A 19 8.52 6.95 -12.37
N THR A 20 8.68 8.08 -13.07
CA THR A 20 9.81 8.35 -13.96
C THR A 20 11.12 8.45 -13.18
N ASP A 21 11.06 9.00 -11.96
CA ASP A 21 12.22 9.10 -11.05
C ASP A 21 11.77 8.96 -9.58
N LEU A 22 11.68 7.71 -9.12
CA LEU A 22 11.28 7.38 -7.75
C LEU A 22 12.29 7.89 -6.70
N ASP A 23 13.59 7.93 -7.04
CA ASP A 23 14.63 8.31 -6.09
C ASP A 23 14.58 9.82 -5.82
N ALA A 24 14.43 10.63 -6.86
CA ALA A 24 14.26 12.08 -6.73
C ALA A 24 12.95 12.42 -6.01
N GLU A 25 11.84 11.77 -6.36
CA GLU A 25 10.55 11.98 -5.68
C GLU A 25 10.64 11.63 -4.18
N SER A 26 11.29 10.51 -3.86
CA SER A 26 11.53 10.09 -2.48
C SER A 26 12.41 11.09 -1.71
N ALA A 27 13.43 11.67 -2.36
CA ALA A 27 14.27 12.70 -1.75
C ALA A 27 13.49 14.00 -1.48
N ALA A 28 12.66 14.43 -2.43
CA ALA A 28 11.79 15.61 -2.28
C ALA A 28 10.78 15.43 -1.14
N LEU A 29 10.16 14.25 -1.03
CA LEU A 29 9.24 13.91 0.06
C LEU A 29 9.91 13.94 1.43
N ARG A 30 11.14 13.44 1.54
CA ARG A 30 11.93 13.55 2.78
C ARG A 30 12.29 15.02 3.07
N ALA A 31 12.69 15.80 2.08
CA ALA A 31 13.02 17.22 2.29
C ALA A 31 11.80 18.06 2.74
N ALA A 32 10.59 17.71 2.28
CA ALA A 32 9.34 18.35 2.68
C ALA A 32 8.73 17.81 4.00
N GLY A 33 9.39 16.82 4.62
CA GLY A 33 8.91 16.15 5.83
C GLY A 33 8.99 16.99 7.11
N PRO A 34 8.56 16.43 8.24
CA PRO A 34 8.14 15.04 8.42
C PRO A 34 6.71 14.72 7.95
N LEU A 35 5.90 15.75 7.66
CA LEU A 35 4.55 15.64 7.13
C LEU A 35 4.42 16.54 5.89
N ALA A 36 4.49 15.95 4.70
CA ALA A 36 4.45 16.67 3.43
C ALA A 36 3.02 16.73 2.88
N ARG A 37 2.66 17.84 2.22
CA ARG A 37 1.43 17.94 1.41
C ARG A 37 1.72 17.30 0.06
N VAL A 38 0.86 16.37 -0.38
CA VAL A 38 1.02 15.68 -1.66
C VAL A 38 -0.28 15.67 -2.45
N VAL A 39 -0.18 15.60 -3.77
CA VAL A 39 -1.30 15.41 -4.69
C VAL A 39 -1.12 14.06 -5.36
N LEU A 40 -2.07 13.17 -5.13
CA LEU A 40 -2.11 11.86 -5.77
C LEU A 40 -2.56 12.02 -7.24
N PRO A 41 -2.21 11.06 -8.12
CA PRO A 41 -2.76 11.01 -9.47
C PRO A 41 -4.29 11.14 -9.45
N GLY A 42 -4.85 12.02 -10.28
CA GLY A 42 -6.27 12.38 -10.23
C GLY A 42 -6.60 13.61 -9.38
N GLY A 43 -5.58 14.34 -8.89
CA GLY A 43 -5.76 15.65 -8.25
C GLY A 43 -6.17 15.61 -6.78
N VAL A 44 -6.12 14.44 -6.15
CA VAL A 44 -6.55 14.25 -4.76
C VAL A 44 -5.45 14.68 -3.80
N ALA A 45 -5.69 15.77 -3.05
CA ALA A 45 -4.73 16.29 -2.08
C ALA A 45 -4.80 15.53 -0.74
N VAL A 46 -3.65 15.08 -0.24
CA VAL A 46 -3.49 14.39 1.05
C VAL A 46 -2.20 14.82 1.76
N TYR A 47 -1.98 14.29 2.97
CA TYR A 47 -0.71 14.43 3.68
C TYR A 47 0.03 13.10 3.69
N ALA A 48 1.36 13.15 3.49
CA ALA A 48 2.25 12.00 3.57
C ALA A 48 3.22 12.19 4.74
N VAL A 49 3.31 11.20 5.63
CA VAL A 49 4.35 11.15 6.65
C VAL A 49 5.60 10.49 6.06
N THR A 50 6.73 11.19 6.08
CA THR A 50 7.93 10.80 5.31
C THR A 50 9.14 10.47 6.18
N HIS A 51 8.97 10.55 7.51
CA HIS A 51 10.00 10.24 8.49
C HIS A 51 9.59 9.08 9.39
N HIS A 52 10.54 8.20 9.69
CA HIS A 52 10.29 6.93 10.36
C HIS A 52 9.70 7.09 11.78
N ALA A 53 10.22 8.03 12.58
CA ALA A 53 9.76 8.21 13.96
C ALA A 53 8.29 8.67 14.00
N GLU A 54 7.93 9.62 13.14
CA GLU A 54 6.57 10.16 13.01
C GLU A 54 5.62 9.12 12.40
N ALA A 55 6.08 8.36 11.40
CA ALA A 55 5.30 7.28 10.81
C ALA A 55 4.94 6.22 11.86
N ARG A 56 5.90 5.80 12.71
CA ARG A 56 5.64 4.86 13.81
C ARG A 56 4.64 5.39 14.83
N LYS A 57 4.76 6.68 15.20
CA LYS A 57 3.82 7.33 16.12
C LYS A 57 2.40 7.31 15.53
N LEU A 58 2.23 7.78 14.30
CA LEU A 58 0.91 7.86 13.65
C LEU A 58 0.29 6.48 13.40
N LEU A 59 1.08 5.47 13.01
CA LEU A 59 0.59 4.10 12.78
C LEU A 59 0.12 3.38 14.06
N THR A 60 0.45 3.92 15.24
CA THR A 60 0.02 3.38 16.53
C THR A 60 -0.92 4.32 17.29
N ASP A 61 -1.23 5.49 16.73
CA ASP A 61 -2.12 6.47 17.35
C ASP A 61 -3.58 6.10 17.02
N PRO A 62 -4.43 5.79 18.03
CA PRO A 62 -5.82 5.39 17.80
C PRO A 62 -6.69 6.51 17.20
N ARG A 63 -6.21 7.75 17.15
CA ARG A 63 -6.91 8.88 16.50
C ARG A 63 -6.77 8.84 14.98
N VAL A 64 -5.80 8.10 14.44
CA VAL A 64 -5.62 7.89 13.01
C VAL A 64 -6.38 6.62 12.61
N VAL A 65 -7.57 6.81 12.04
CA VAL A 65 -8.51 5.72 11.72
C VAL A 65 -8.55 5.43 10.22
N LYS A 66 -9.12 4.27 9.86
CA LYS A 66 -9.29 3.84 8.47
C LYS A 66 -10.69 4.04 7.92
N ASP A 67 -11.61 4.53 8.76
CA ASP A 67 -12.98 4.84 8.36
C ASP A 67 -12.99 5.99 7.35
N ILE A 68 -13.28 5.67 6.09
CA ILE A 68 -13.34 6.64 4.99
C ILE A 68 -14.38 7.74 5.25
N ASN A 69 -15.41 7.45 6.06
CA ASN A 69 -16.43 8.43 6.38
C ASN A 69 -15.90 9.56 7.27
N VAL A 70 -14.69 9.46 7.83
CA VAL A 70 -14.02 10.55 8.55
C VAL A 70 -13.28 11.49 7.59
N TRP A 71 -12.98 11.04 6.37
CA TRP A 71 -12.23 11.83 5.40
C TRP A 71 -13.09 12.96 4.82
N GLY A 72 -12.70 14.21 5.09
CA GLY A 72 -13.47 15.37 4.66
C GLY A 72 -13.70 15.48 3.14
N ALA A 73 -12.73 15.08 2.31
CA ALA A 73 -12.89 15.09 0.85
C ALA A 73 -13.93 14.07 0.37
N TRP A 74 -13.97 12.90 1.02
CA TRP A 74 -14.99 11.89 0.79
C TRP A 74 -16.39 12.40 1.16
N GLN A 75 -16.55 12.99 2.35
CA GLN A 75 -17.82 13.57 2.80
C GLN A 75 -18.35 14.67 1.87
N ARG A 76 -17.45 15.44 1.23
CA ARG A 76 -17.80 16.49 0.27
C ARG A 76 -18.04 15.99 -1.16
N GLY A 77 -17.89 14.70 -1.42
CA GLY A 77 -18.07 14.13 -2.76
C GLY A 77 -16.96 14.51 -3.75
N GLU A 78 -15.77 14.89 -3.25
CA GLU A 78 -14.64 15.33 -4.09
C GLU A 78 -13.84 14.14 -4.66
N ILE A 79 -14.12 12.92 -4.19
CA ILE A 79 -13.43 11.71 -4.59
C ILE A 79 -14.34 10.90 -5.52
N PRO A 80 -14.06 10.87 -6.83
CA PRO A 80 -14.93 10.20 -7.78
C PRO A 80 -14.79 8.67 -7.67
N LEU A 81 -15.89 7.94 -7.84
CA LEU A 81 -15.93 6.48 -7.66
C LEU A 81 -15.23 5.70 -8.79
N ASP A 82 -14.97 6.34 -9.92
CA ASP A 82 -14.19 5.82 -11.04
C ASP A 82 -12.71 6.23 -10.97
N TRP A 83 -12.28 6.89 -9.89
CA TRP A 83 -10.88 7.22 -9.66
C TRP A 83 -10.01 5.96 -9.73
N PRO A 84 -8.91 5.92 -10.51
CA PRO A 84 -8.11 4.71 -10.65
C PRO A 84 -7.55 4.13 -9.33
N LEU A 85 -7.39 4.96 -8.29
CA LEU A 85 -6.92 4.52 -6.97
C LEU A 85 -8.07 4.22 -5.98
N ILE A 86 -9.34 4.25 -6.42
CA ILE A 86 -10.49 4.04 -5.54
C ILE A 86 -10.46 2.69 -4.84
N GLY A 87 -9.95 1.63 -5.49
CA GLY A 87 -9.82 0.31 -4.90
C GLY A 87 -8.81 0.25 -3.74
N LEU A 88 -7.87 1.21 -3.66
CA LEU A 88 -6.92 1.34 -2.55
C LEU A 88 -7.45 2.29 -1.47
N ALA A 89 -8.14 3.35 -1.87
CA ALA A 89 -8.67 4.36 -0.94
C ALA A 89 -9.98 3.93 -0.25
N ASN A 90 -10.85 3.21 -0.96
CA ASN A 90 -12.14 2.69 -0.48
C ASN A 90 -12.31 1.19 -0.81
N PRO A 91 -11.44 0.29 -0.31
CA PRO A 91 -11.61 -1.13 -0.53
C PRO A 91 -12.82 -1.67 0.24
N GLY A 92 -13.28 -2.87 -0.16
CA GLY A 92 -14.32 -3.59 0.58
C GLY A 92 -13.95 -3.83 2.05
N ARG A 93 -14.98 -4.08 2.87
CA ARG A 93 -14.81 -4.33 4.31
C ARG A 93 -13.87 -5.52 4.56
N SER A 94 -12.80 -5.30 5.32
CA SER A 94 -11.81 -6.31 5.71
C SER A 94 -11.04 -5.87 6.96
N MET A 95 -10.10 -6.68 7.44
CA MET A 95 -9.21 -6.24 8.54
C MET A 95 -8.38 -4.99 8.18
N LEU A 96 -8.22 -4.66 6.90
CA LEU A 96 -7.51 -3.47 6.46
C LEU A 96 -8.35 -2.19 6.60
N THR A 97 -9.68 -2.26 6.74
CA THR A 97 -10.57 -1.08 6.71
C THR A 97 -11.31 -0.82 8.02
N VAL A 98 -11.06 -1.63 9.04
CA VAL A 98 -11.67 -1.48 10.37
C VAL A 98 -10.59 -1.31 11.44
N ASP A 99 -11.01 -0.77 12.60
CA ASP A 99 -10.16 -0.52 13.77
C ASP A 99 -10.74 -1.23 15.01
N GLY A 100 -10.03 -1.15 16.15
CA GLY A 100 -10.53 -1.64 17.44
C GLY A 100 -10.84 -3.14 17.50
N ASP A 101 -11.96 -3.48 18.13
CA ASP A 101 -12.35 -4.88 18.42
C ASP A 101 -12.70 -5.66 17.16
N GLU A 102 -13.32 -5.01 16.17
CA GLU A 102 -13.63 -5.66 14.89
C GLU A 102 -12.34 -6.00 14.13
N HIS A 103 -11.36 -5.09 14.12
CA HIS A 103 -10.03 -5.40 13.58
C HIS A 103 -9.41 -6.60 14.27
N ARG A 104 -9.46 -6.64 15.62
CA ARG A 104 -8.91 -7.77 16.39
C ARG A 104 -9.61 -9.08 16.03
N ARG A 105 -10.94 -9.08 15.91
CA ARG A 105 -11.73 -10.25 15.52
C ARG A 105 -11.32 -10.75 14.13
N LEU A 106 -11.29 -9.87 13.12
CA LEU A 106 -10.94 -10.25 11.74
C LEU A 106 -9.48 -10.68 11.60
N ARG A 107 -8.56 -10.02 12.32
CA ARG A 107 -7.12 -10.32 12.26
C ARG A 107 -6.76 -11.63 12.94
N THR A 108 -7.45 -12.02 14.02
CA THR A 108 -7.10 -13.20 14.83
C THR A 108 -6.93 -14.47 14.01
N LEU A 109 -7.90 -14.81 13.16
CA LEU A 109 -7.87 -16.05 12.38
C LEU A 109 -6.70 -16.11 11.40
N VAL A 110 -6.46 -15.02 10.69
CA VAL A 110 -5.37 -14.93 9.71
C VAL A 110 -4.00 -14.91 10.42
N ALA A 111 -3.88 -14.15 11.51
CA ALA A 111 -2.64 -14.08 12.27
C ALA A 111 -2.24 -15.44 12.88
N GLN A 112 -3.22 -16.25 13.32
CA GLN A 112 -2.98 -17.60 13.82
C GLN A 112 -2.46 -18.55 12.74
N ALA A 113 -2.88 -18.37 11.49
CA ALA A 113 -2.41 -19.15 10.36
C ALA A 113 -1.00 -18.73 9.90
N LEU A 114 -0.65 -17.45 10.05
CA LEU A 114 0.59 -16.86 9.53
C LEU A 114 1.66 -16.59 10.61
N THR A 115 1.65 -17.34 11.71
CA THR A 115 2.73 -17.27 12.71
C THR A 115 4.08 -17.68 12.10
N ALA A 116 5.19 -17.13 12.62
CA ALA A 116 6.54 -17.46 12.16
C ALA A 116 6.80 -18.97 12.07
N ARG A 117 6.35 -19.74 13.06
CA ARG A 117 6.48 -21.21 13.08
C ARG A 117 5.70 -21.91 11.96
N ARG A 118 4.50 -21.41 11.62
CA ARG A 118 3.68 -21.99 10.53
C ARG A 118 4.26 -21.62 9.17
N VAL A 119 4.72 -20.38 9.01
CA VAL A 119 5.42 -19.94 7.80
C VAL A 119 6.69 -20.74 7.58
N GLU A 120 7.46 -21.01 8.64
CA GLU A 120 8.68 -21.83 8.54
C GLU A 120 8.40 -23.25 8.03
N LYS A 121 7.27 -23.85 8.38
CA LYS A 121 6.85 -25.16 7.83
C LYS A 121 6.59 -25.13 6.32
N LEU A 122 6.37 -23.96 5.73
CA LEU A 122 6.19 -23.80 4.28
C LEU A 122 7.52 -23.75 3.53
N ARG A 123 8.66 -23.59 4.23
CA ARG A 123 9.99 -23.39 3.63
C ARG A 123 10.30 -24.43 2.55
N ALA A 124 10.20 -25.72 2.87
CA ALA A 124 10.53 -26.78 1.92
C ALA A 124 9.65 -26.75 0.66
N GLY A 125 8.36 -26.41 0.80
CA GLY A 125 7.45 -26.26 -0.33
C GLY A 125 7.79 -25.05 -1.21
N ILE A 126 8.17 -23.93 -0.58
CA ILE A 126 8.62 -22.72 -1.28
C ILE A 126 9.94 -22.99 -2.01
N GLU A 127 10.92 -23.63 -1.35
CA GLU A 127 12.19 -24.01 -1.96
C GLU A 127 11.98 -24.91 -3.19
N ALA A 128 11.11 -25.91 -3.08
CA ALA A 128 10.77 -26.77 -4.22
C ALA A 128 10.11 -26.00 -5.37
N LEU A 129 9.23 -25.03 -5.09
CA LEU A 129 8.65 -24.14 -6.11
C LEU A 129 9.74 -23.30 -6.78
N THR A 130 10.61 -22.69 -5.99
CA THR A 130 11.72 -21.86 -6.46
C THR A 130 12.68 -22.66 -7.34
N THR A 131 13.11 -23.85 -6.92
CA THR A 131 13.99 -24.71 -7.72
C THR A 131 13.38 -25.01 -9.08
N ARG A 132 12.10 -25.42 -9.13
CA ARG A 132 11.42 -25.67 -10.42
C ARG A 132 11.35 -24.44 -11.31
N SER A 133 11.12 -23.26 -10.74
CA SER A 133 11.12 -22.00 -11.50
C SER A 133 12.50 -21.67 -12.05
N LEU A 134 13.57 -21.90 -11.28
CA LEU A 134 14.95 -21.70 -11.72
C LEU A 134 15.35 -22.69 -12.81
N ASP A 135 14.99 -23.97 -12.67
CA ASP A 135 15.24 -24.99 -13.69
C ASP A 135 14.53 -24.64 -15.00
N ALA A 136 13.27 -24.16 -14.93
CA ALA A 136 12.51 -23.72 -16.09
C ALA A 136 13.17 -22.51 -16.80
N LEU A 137 13.73 -21.56 -16.04
CA LEU A 137 14.47 -20.43 -16.60
C LEU A 137 15.78 -20.89 -17.25
N ALA A 138 16.51 -21.82 -16.63
CA ALA A 138 17.77 -22.36 -17.15
C ALA A 138 17.57 -23.16 -18.45
N ALA A 139 16.39 -23.76 -18.62
CA ALA A 139 16.02 -24.46 -19.85
C ALA A 139 15.62 -23.53 -21.01
N LEU A 140 15.49 -22.21 -20.78
CA LEU A 140 15.22 -21.26 -21.87
C LEU A 140 16.46 -21.09 -22.75
N PRO A 141 16.30 -21.02 -24.10
CA PRO A 141 17.41 -20.72 -24.99
C PRO A 141 18.04 -19.36 -24.65
N ALA A 142 19.37 -19.30 -24.61
CA ALA A 142 20.09 -18.05 -24.42
C ALA A 142 19.71 -17.06 -25.54
N GLY A 143 19.09 -15.94 -25.15
CA GLY A 143 18.67 -14.87 -26.07
C GLY A 143 17.21 -14.90 -26.52
N GLY A 144 16.40 -15.87 -26.08
CA GLY A 144 14.97 -15.83 -26.29
C GLY A 144 14.30 -14.88 -25.31
N ALA A 145 13.94 -13.67 -25.75
CA ALA A 145 12.93 -12.84 -25.09
C ALA A 145 11.56 -13.53 -25.21
N GLY A 146 11.41 -14.69 -24.59
CA GLY A 146 10.19 -15.48 -24.55
C GLY A 146 9.28 -14.90 -23.47
N ARG A 147 8.28 -14.13 -23.90
CA ARG A 147 7.11 -13.78 -23.09
C ARG A 147 6.62 -15.08 -22.41
N PRO A 148 6.47 -15.15 -21.07
CA PRO A 148 6.05 -16.38 -20.42
C PRO A 148 4.63 -16.75 -20.89
N GLN A 149 4.53 -17.68 -21.84
CA GLN A 149 3.28 -18.34 -22.18
C GLN A 149 3.12 -19.53 -21.25
N GLY A 150 2.40 -19.31 -20.16
CA GLY A 150 2.14 -20.35 -19.18
C GLY A 150 1.37 -19.79 -18.00
N ALA A 151 0.07 -19.57 -18.18
CA ALA A 151 -0.84 -19.38 -17.05
C ALA A 151 -0.66 -20.57 -16.10
N LEU A 152 -0.17 -20.29 -14.90
CA LEU A 152 -0.07 -21.25 -13.81
C LEU A 152 -1.48 -21.76 -13.50
N ARG A 153 -1.90 -22.89 -14.09
CA ARG A 153 -3.13 -23.57 -13.67
C ARG A 153 -2.85 -24.21 -12.32
N LEU A 154 -3.42 -23.64 -11.27
CA LEU A 154 -3.50 -24.28 -9.96
C LEU A 154 -4.42 -25.50 -10.07
N PRO A 155 -4.04 -26.68 -9.52
CA PRO A 155 -4.93 -27.82 -9.44
C PRO A 155 -6.11 -27.53 -8.50
N ALA A 156 -7.27 -28.08 -8.84
CA ALA A 156 -8.51 -28.00 -8.07
C ALA A 156 -8.43 -28.74 -6.72
#